data_AF-A0A847K7Q3-F1
#
_entry.id   AF-A0A847K7Q3-F1
#
_cell.length_a   1.000
_cell.length_b   1.000
_cell.length_c   1.000
_cell.angle_alpha   90.00
_cell.angle_beta   90.00
_cell.angle_gamma   90.00
#
_symmetry.space_group_name_H-M   'P 1'
#
loop_
_entity.id
_entity.type
_entity.pdbx_description
1 polymer ?
#
loop_
_entity_poly.entity_id
_entity_poly.type
_entity_poly.pdbx_seq_one_letter_code
_entity_poly.pdbx_strand_id
1 'polypeptide(L)'
;MAKLTRIDAELVRRGLARSRAEATELIHAGKVLLDKNVVTKPSRQMDPAQAIVITETNRDNYASRGAYKLIGALDYLGDFGPTIKGVRALDAGASTGGFTDVLLRRGAQSVVAVDVGYGQLAWRLREDPRVTVLERTNVRNLQPEMVAPTPQLVVGDLSFISLTLVLPALVECAAPDAEFLLMVKPQFEIGKERLGSGGVVRDLADHVETVAKVADCARSLGLGIQAVAPSPLPGPAGNVEYFLYMKRGAEDALDENLTEAIWDAVRSGPAGSANSATESAETVEEKSISVTRKTTGQVGTTVKEQVR
;
A
#
# COMPACT_ATOMS: atom_id res chain seq x y z
N MET A 1 29.44 -23.85 29.97
CA MET A 1 28.01 -23.93 29.61
C MET A 1 27.62 -22.62 28.95
N ALA A 2 26.96 -22.64 27.80
CA ALA A 2 26.50 -21.41 27.17
C ALA A 2 25.47 -20.72 28.10
N LYS A 3 25.51 -19.38 28.17
CA LYS A 3 24.55 -18.62 28.97
C LYS A 3 23.16 -18.81 28.37
N LEU A 4 22.20 -19.30 29.16
CA LEU A 4 20.81 -19.42 28.74
C LEU A 4 20.27 -18.05 28.32
N THR A 5 19.46 -18.05 27.27
CA THR A 5 18.83 -16.86 26.71
C THR A 5 17.33 -17.05 26.62
N ARG A 6 16.58 -15.94 26.56
CA ARG A 6 15.15 -16.00 26.33
C ARG A 6 14.87 -16.31 24.87
N ILE A 7 13.91 -17.19 24.61
CA ILE A 7 13.55 -17.61 23.26
C ILE A 7 13.07 -16.44 22.38
N ASP A 8 12.37 -15.45 22.94
CA ASP A 8 11.93 -14.26 22.19
C ASP A 8 13.10 -13.40 21.68
N ALA A 9 14.15 -13.25 22.48
CA ALA A 9 15.38 -12.58 22.09
C ALA A 9 16.19 -13.42 21.09
N GLU A 10 16.20 -14.74 21.27
CA GLU A 10 16.94 -15.66 20.39
C GLU A 10 16.32 -15.75 18.99
N LEU A 11 14.99 -15.72 18.87
CA LEU A 11 14.28 -15.64 17.60
C LEU A 11 14.71 -14.41 16.78
N VAL A 12 14.83 -13.25 17.43
CA VAL A 12 15.31 -12.02 16.79
C VAL A 12 16.79 -12.14 16.42
N ARG A 13 17.62 -12.64 17.34
CA ARG A 13 19.07 -12.81 17.12
C ARG A 13 19.38 -13.73 15.92
N ARG A 14 18.57 -14.78 15.72
CA ARG A 14 18.68 -15.71 14.58
C ARG A 14 18.00 -15.23 13.30
N GLY A 15 17.38 -14.04 13.30
CA GLY A 15 16.66 -13.51 12.14
C GLY A 15 15.33 -14.22 11.84
N LEU A 16 14.81 -14.98 12.80
CA LEU A 16 13.55 -15.73 12.69
C LEU A 16 12.32 -14.86 13.01
N ALA A 17 12.52 -13.71 13.63
CA ALA A 17 11.51 -12.66 13.83
C ALA A 17 12.16 -11.27 13.66
N ARG A 18 11.43 -10.30 13.11
CA ARG A 18 11.92 -8.92 12.87
C ARG A 18 11.96 -8.07 14.13
N SER A 19 11.18 -8.44 15.15
CA SER A 19 11.14 -7.74 16.43
C SER A 19 10.76 -8.68 17.57
N ARG A 20 10.99 -8.25 18.82
CA ARG A 20 10.55 -9.00 20.00
C ARG A 20 9.02 -9.09 20.14
N ALA A 21 8.29 -8.12 19.59
CA ALA A 21 6.83 -8.14 19.56
C ALA A 21 6.34 -9.26 18.62
N GLU A 22 6.87 -9.32 17.40
CA GLU A 22 6.56 -10.40 16.45
C GLU A 22 6.98 -11.77 16.98
N ALA A 23 8.15 -11.88 17.62
CA ALA A 23 8.58 -13.13 18.27
C ALA A 23 7.58 -13.59 19.36
N THR A 24 7.02 -12.64 20.12
CA THR A 24 6.03 -12.90 21.17
C THR A 24 4.70 -13.37 20.58
N GLU A 25 4.24 -12.72 19.50
CA GLU A 25 3.03 -13.12 18.77
C GLU A 25 3.16 -14.54 18.21
N LEU A 26 4.28 -14.88 17.56
CA LEU A 26 4.55 -16.22 17.03
C LEU A 26 4.51 -17.29 18.13
N ILE A 27 5.08 -17.00 19.30
CA ILE A 27 5.07 -17.90 20.45
C ILE A 27 3.65 -18.07 21.00
N HIS A 28 2.90 -17.00 21.18
CA HIS A 28 1.53 -17.07 21.67
C HIS A 28 0.58 -17.77 20.69
N ALA A 29 0.83 -17.65 19.39
CA ALA A 29 0.12 -18.37 18.35
C ALA A 29 0.53 -19.86 18.26
N GLY A 30 1.44 -20.34 19.12
CA GLY A 30 1.90 -21.73 19.13
C GLY A 30 2.78 -22.11 17.93
N LYS A 31 3.33 -21.11 17.23
CA LYS A 31 4.05 -21.29 15.96
C LYS A 31 5.54 -21.57 16.13
N VAL A 32 6.05 -21.61 17.36
CA VAL A 32 7.47 -21.79 17.66
C VAL A 32 7.69 -23.12 18.35
N LEU A 33 8.49 -23.98 17.74
CA LEU A 33 8.96 -25.24 18.28
C LEU A 33 10.41 -25.09 18.76
N LEU A 34 10.68 -25.55 19.99
CA LEU A 34 12.03 -25.75 20.52
C LEU A 34 12.21 -27.25 20.72
N ASP A 35 13.17 -27.85 20.02
CA ASP A 35 13.37 -29.31 19.98
C ASP A 35 12.06 -30.08 19.77
N LYS A 36 11.28 -29.65 18.76
CA LYS A 36 9.97 -30.23 18.37
C LYS A 36 8.83 -30.05 19.39
N ASN A 37 9.02 -29.29 20.46
CA ASN A 37 7.96 -28.98 21.42
C ASN A 37 7.48 -27.54 21.27
N VAL A 38 6.16 -27.33 21.24
CA VAL A 38 5.57 -25.99 21.14
C VAL A 38 5.95 -25.16 22.35
N VAL A 39 6.42 -23.95 22.09
CA VAL A 39 6.74 -22.96 23.12
C VAL A 39 5.60 -21.98 23.23
N THR A 40 5.08 -21.80 24.44
CA THR A 40 3.95 -20.92 24.74
C THR A 40 4.33 -19.69 25.56
N LYS A 41 5.55 -19.66 26.11
CA LYS A 41 6.05 -18.61 27.00
C LYS A 41 7.24 -17.87 26.36
N PRO A 42 7.08 -16.59 25.97
CA PRO A 42 8.15 -15.81 25.32
C PRO A 42 9.42 -15.68 26.17
N SER A 43 9.26 -15.69 27.50
CA SER A 43 10.35 -15.62 28.47
C SER A 43 11.02 -16.95 28.79
N ARG A 44 10.64 -18.05 28.12
CA ARG A 44 11.26 -19.36 28.31
C ARG A 44 12.76 -19.27 28.03
N GLN A 45 13.56 -19.75 28.98
CA GLN A 45 15.00 -19.87 28.84
C GLN A 45 15.33 -21.07 27.95
N MET A 46 16.30 -20.90 27.06
CA MET A 46 16.80 -21.95 26.16
C MET A 46 18.31 -21.85 26.01
N ASP A 47 18.95 -22.97 25.68
CA ASP A 47 20.35 -22.99 25.27
C ASP A 47 20.44 -22.52 23.80
N PRO A 48 21.29 -21.52 23.47
CA PRO A 48 21.51 -21.08 22.09
C PRO A 48 21.90 -22.17 21.09
N ALA A 49 22.29 -23.37 21.51
CA ALA A 49 22.55 -24.51 20.64
C ALA A 49 21.29 -25.32 20.26
N GLN A 50 20.17 -25.15 20.97
CA GLN A 50 18.93 -25.89 20.70
C GLN A 50 18.31 -25.49 19.35
N ALA A 51 17.64 -26.45 18.73
CA ALA A 51 17.00 -26.26 17.44
C ALA A 51 15.67 -25.51 17.62
N ILE A 52 15.53 -24.42 16.88
CA ILE A 52 14.29 -23.64 16.83
C ILE A 52 13.69 -23.83 15.43
N VAL A 53 12.41 -24.19 15.38
CA VAL A 53 11.65 -24.27 14.14
C VAL A 53 10.42 -23.39 14.31
N ILE A 54 10.19 -22.46 13.39
CA ILE A 54 8.89 -21.79 13.29
C ILE A 54 8.04 -22.64 12.34
N THR A 55 6.91 -23.16 12.80
CA THR A 55 6.00 -23.99 11.99
C THR A 55 5.38 -23.22 10.84
N GLU A 56 5.40 -21.89 10.92
CA GLU A 56 5.21 -20.97 9.80
C GLU A 56 6.51 -20.25 9.44
N THR A 57 7.48 -20.93 8.82
CA THR A 57 8.35 -20.23 7.87
C THR A 57 7.48 -19.90 6.68
N ASN A 58 6.93 -18.69 6.68
CA ASN A 58 5.84 -18.28 5.82
C ASN A 58 6.08 -18.58 4.33
N ARG A 59 5.53 -19.71 3.88
CA ARG A 59 4.94 -19.83 2.54
C ARG A 59 3.67 -18.97 2.45
N ASP A 60 3.08 -18.54 3.57
CA ASP A 60 1.82 -17.78 3.59
C ASP A 60 1.98 -16.25 3.64
N ASN A 61 3.15 -15.68 3.97
CA ASN A 61 3.37 -14.23 3.86
C ASN A 61 3.71 -13.85 2.43
N TYR A 62 3.15 -12.72 2.01
CA TYR A 62 3.54 -12.10 0.77
C TYR A 62 4.97 -11.60 0.79
N ALA A 63 5.61 -11.51 -0.39
CA ALA A 63 7.00 -11.09 -0.52
C ALA A 63 7.29 -9.67 0.04
N SER A 64 6.27 -8.82 0.14
CA SER A 64 6.39 -7.49 0.74
C SER A 64 5.06 -6.97 1.27
N ARG A 65 5.11 -5.89 2.07
CA ARG A 65 3.90 -5.15 2.49
C ARG A 65 3.11 -4.57 1.31
N GLY A 66 3.78 -4.33 0.17
CA GLY A 66 3.13 -3.85 -1.05
C GLY A 66 2.03 -4.78 -1.53
N ALA A 67 2.17 -6.10 -1.33
CA ALA A 67 1.12 -7.05 -1.68
C ALA A 67 -0.25 -6.72 -1.06
N TYR A 68 -0.29 -6.27 0.20
CA TYR A 68 -1.53 -5.93 0.88
C TYR A 68 -2.19 -4.66 0.31
N LYS A 69 -1.46 -3.81 -0.39
CA LYS A 69 -2.05 -2.69 -1.14
C LYS A 69 -2.85 -3.20 -2.33
N LEU A 70 -2.24 -4.07 -3.14
CA LEU A 70 -2.91 -4.66 -4.30
C LEU A 70 -4.08 -5.55 -3.87
N ILE A 71 -3.92 -6.35 -2.82
CA ILE A 71 -5.02 -7.16 -2.26
C ILE A 71 -6.19 -6.28 -1.86
N GLY A 72 -5.95 -5.22 -1.08
CA GLY A 72 -7.04 -4.34 -0.66
C GLY A 72 -7.71 -3.60 -1.82
N ALA A 73 -6.95 -3.20 -2.84
CA ALA A 73 -7.53 -2.61 -4.05
C ALA A 73 -8.42 -3.62 -4.79
N LEU A 74 -7.96 -4.86 -4.97
CA LEU A 74 -8.75 -5.90 -5.60
C LEU A 74 -9.99 -6.29 -4.78
N ASP A 75 -9.88 -6.32 -3.45
CA ASP A 75 -10.98 -6.64 -2.56
C ASP A 75 -12.02 -5.50 -2.53
N TYR A 76 -11.56 -4.23 -2.61
CA TYR A 76 -12.43 -3.06 -2.76
C TYR A 76 -13.19 -3.09 -4.09
N LEU A 77 -12.51 -3.41 -5.18
CA LEU A 77 -13.12 -3.49 -6.52
C LEU A 77 -14.05 -4.70 -6.68
N GLY A 78 -13.79 -5.79 -5.96
CA GLY A 78 -14.60 -7.01 -6.03
C GLY A 78 -14.70 -7.53 -7.47
N ASP A 79 -15.93 -7.84 -7.91
CA ASP A 79 -16.22 -8.34 -9.26
C ASP A 79 -16.02 -7.28 -10.37
N PHE A 80 -15.90 -6.01 -10.00
CA PHE A 80 -15.56 -4.93 -10.94
C PHE A 80 -14.05 -4.79 -11.16
N GLY A 81 -13.23 -5.55 -10.42
CA GLY A 81 -11.78 -5.52 -10.54
C GLY A 81 -11.26 -6.25 -11.78
N PRO A 82 -9.95 -6.17 -12.03
CA PRO A 82 -9.35 -6.79 -13.20
C PRO A 82 -9.34 -8.33 -13.13
N THR A 83 -9.35 -8.96 -14.31
CA THR A 83 -9.22 -10.41 -14.44
C THR A 83 -7.77 -10.84 -14.26
N ILE A 84 -7.47 -11.63 -13.22
CA ILE A 84 -6.11 -12.14 -12.94
C ILE A 84 -5.94 -13.61 -13.34
N LYS A 85 -6.99 -14.43 -13.21
CA LYS A 85 -6.85 -15.86 -13.41
C LYS A 85 -6.59 -16.18 -14.89
N GLY A 86 -5.51 -16.89 -15.16
CA GLY A 86 -5.14 -17.36 -16.50
C GLY A 86 -4.55 -16.29 -17.41
N VAL A 87 -4.39 -15.04 -16.95
CA VAL A 87 -3.82 -13.97 -17.78
C VAL A 87 -2.30 -13.91 -17.67
N ARG A 88 -1.66 -13.39 -18.72
CA ARG A 88 -0.27 -12.92 -18.63
C ARG A 88 -0.24 -11.50 -18.09
N ALA A 89 0.49 -11.28 -17.01
CA ALA A 89 0.57 -9.99 -16.34
C ALA A 89 1.95 -9.35 -16.46
N LEU A 90 2.01 -8.04 -16.34
CA LEU A 90 3.23 -7.25 -16.16
C LEU A 90 3.15 -6.54 -14.80
N ASP A 91 4.21 -6.67 -14.00
CA ASP A 91 4.39 -5.96 -12.74
C ASP A 91 5.46 -4.87 -12.92
N ALA A 92 5.01 -3.62 -13.09
CA ALA A 92 5.83 -2.44 -13.32
C ALA A 92 6.35 -1.87 -11.98
N GLY A 93 7.62 -2.12 -11.67
CA GLY A 93 8.22 -1.76 -10.39
C GLY A 93 8.08 -2.88 -9.36
N ALA A 94 8.40 -4.11 -9.75
CA ALA A 94 8.16 -5.31 -8.94
C ALA A 94 8.87 -5.28 -7.58
N SER A 95 10.01 -4.59 -7.46
CA SER A 95 10.85 -4.49 -6.28
C SER A 95 11.11 -5.87 -5.63
N THR A 96 10.64 -6.07 -4.40
CA THR A 96 10.74 -7.34 -3.67
C THR A 96 9.75 -8.41 -4.14
N GLY A 97 8.76 -8.03 -4.97
CA GLY A 97 7.82 -8.94 -5.64
C GLY A 97 6.43 -9.03 -4.99
N GLY A 98 6.02 -8.01 -4.24
CA GLY A 98 4.73 -8.02 -3.54
C GLY A 98 3.55 -8.21 -4.50
N PHE A 99 3.49 -7.43 -5.58
CA PHE A 99 2.41 -7.52 -6.58
C PHE A 99 2.52 -8.81 -7.40
N THR A 100 3.71 -9.13 -7.90
CA THR A 100 4.02 -10.40 -8.56
C THR A 100 3.48 -11.61 -7.79
N ASP A 101 3.73 -11.67 -6.48
CA ASP A 101 3.25 -12.77 -5.63
C ASP A 101 1.72 -12.82 -5.51
N VAL A 102 1.04 -11.68 -5.41
CA VAL A 102 -0.44 -11.60 -5.45
C VAL A 102 -0.98 -12.14 -6.76
N LEU A 103 -0.40 -11.72 -7.89
CA LEU A 103 -0.81 -12.17 -9.22
C LEU A 103 -0.68 -13.70 -9.36
N LEU A 104 0.47 -14.26 -8.98
CA LEU A 104 0.71 -15.71 -9.05
C LEU A 104 -0.23 -16.52 -8.16
N ARG A 105 -0.52 -16.04 -6.95
CA ARG A 105 -1.45 -16.70 -6.02
C ARG A 105 -2.91 -16.60 -6.46
N ARG A 106 -3.27 -15.50 -7.13
CA ARG A 106 -4.60 -15.32 -7.74
C ARG A 106 -4.73 -15.99 -9.12
N GLY A 107 -3.71 -16.74 -9.54
CA GLY A 107 -3.79 -17.64 -10.69
C GLY A 107 -3.37 -17.03 -12.01
N ALA A 108 -2.59 -15.95 -12.03
CA ALA A 108 -1.93 -15.48 -13.25
C ALA A 108 -1.15 -16.62 -13.92
N GLN A 109 -1.24 -16.69 -15.24
CA GLN A 109 -0.54 -17.71 -16.03
C GLN A 109 0.97 -17.46 -16.01
N SER A 110 1.37 -16.20 -16.20
CA SER A 110 2.76 -15.75 -16.10
C SER A 110 2.83 -14.27 -15.71
N VAL A 111 3.95 -13.86 -15.13
CA VAL A 111 4.21 -12.47 -14.73
C VAL A 111 5.56 -12.02 -15.27
N VAL A 112 5.60 -10.90 -16.00
CA VAL A 112 6.84 -10.20 -16.32
C VAL A 112 7.09 -9.15 -15.23
N ALA A 113 8.05 -9.43 -14.34
CA ALA A 113 8.41 -8.57 -13.22
C ALA A 113 9.52 -7.62 -13.64
N VAL A 114 9.18 -6.33 -13.81
CA VAL A 114 10.11 -5.29 -14.27
C VAL A 114 10.55 -4.44 -13.10
N ASP A 115 11.86 -4.24 -12.95
CA ASP A 115 12.40 -3.35 -11.92
C ASP A 115 13.68 -2.63 -12.37
N VAL A 116 13.89 -1.42 -11.88
CA VAL A 116 15.11 -0.64 -12.12
C VAL A 116 16.28 -1.10 -11.25
N GLY A 117 15.99 -1.75 -10.12
CA GLY A 117 16.93 -2.35 -9.21
C GLY A 117 17.52 -3.66 -9.74
N TYR A 118 18.40 -4.23 -8.93
CA TYR A 118 19.05 -5.50 -9.19
C TYR A 118 19.05 -6.36 -7.92
N GLY A 119 18.72 -7.64 -8.06
CA GLY A 119 18.69 -8.61 -6.97
C GLY A 119 17.58 -8.38 -5.94
N GLN A 120 16.55 -7.57 -6.25
CA GLN A 120 15.52 -7.21 -5.25
C GLN A 120 14.43 -8.28 -5.09
N LEU A 121 14.03 -8.91 -6.20
CA LEU A 121 12.93 -9.85 -6.22
C LEU A 121 13.22 -11.05 -5.31
N ALA A 122 12.26 -11.41 -4.45
CA ALA A 122 12.39 -12.54 -3.53
C ALA A 122 12.76 -13.82 -4.29
N TRP A 123 13.72 -14.57 -3.74
CA TRP A 123 14.30 -15.76 -4.40
C TRP A 123 13.25 -16.75 -4.90
N ARG A 124 12.23 -17.06 -4.07
CA ARG A 124 11.14 -17.98 -4.44
C ARG A 124 10.30 -17.51 -5.65
N LEU A 125 10.20 -16.20 -5.88
CA LEU A 125 9.48 -15.65 -7.02
C LEU A 125 10.37 -15.66 -8.27
N ARG A 126 11.65 -15.37 -8.09
CA ARG A 126 12.65 -15.45 -9.16
C ARG A 126 12.77 -16.87 -9.72
N GLU A 127 12.66 -17.88 -8.88
CA GLU A 127 12.71 -19.29 -9.29
C GLU A 127 11.36 -19.83 -9.78
N ASP A 128 10.26 -19.09 -9.66
CA ASP A 128 8.96 -19.55 -10.15
C ASP A 128 8.99 -19.56 -11.69
N PRO A 129 8.71 -20.70 -12.36
CA PRO A 129 8.79 -20.81 -13.83
C PRO A 129 7.77 -19.93 -14.55
N ARG A 130 6.79 -19.36 -13.83
CA ARG A 130 5.81 -18.42 -14.37
C ARG A 130 6.33 -16.98 -14.36
N VAL A 131 7.49 -16.70 -13.78
CA VAL A 131 8.03 -15.34 -13.63
C VAL A 131 9.20 -15.11 -14.59
N THR A 132 9.08 -14.07 -15.41
CA THR A 132 10.19 -13.52 -16.18
C THR A 132 10.68 -12.25 -15.51
N VAL A 133 11.96 -12.17 -15.17
CA VAL A 133 12.54 -11.02 -14.46
C VAL A 133 13.26 -10.10 -15.44
N LEU A 134 12.86 -8.82 -15.50
CA LEU A 134 13.53 -7.75 -16.23
C LEU A 134 14.10 -6.72 -15.25
N GLU A 135 15.33 -6.97 -14.80
CA GLU A 135 16.06 -6.08 -13.89
C GLU A 135 16.82 -4.98 -14.62
N ARG A 136 17.22 -3.94 -13.88
CA ARG A 136 17.90 -2.75 -14.41
C ARG A 136 17.17 -2.14 -15.60
N THR A 137 15.85 -2.29 -15.63
CA THR A 137 15.00 -1.89 -16.74
C THR A 137 14.09 -0.78 -16.28
N ASN A 138 14.23 0.40 -16.87
CA ASN A 138 13.29 1.49 -16.65
C ASN A 138 12.04 1.25 -17.49
N VAL A 139 10.87 1.25 -16.86
CA VAL A 139 9.58 1.00 -17.53
C VAL A 139 9.29 1.97 -18.68
N ARG A 140 9.85 3.19 -18.63
CA ARG A 140 9.77 4.18 -19.74
C ARG A 140 10.42 3.70 -21.03
N ASN A 141 11.36 2.79 -20.91
CA ASN A 141 12.17 2.27 -22.01
C ASN A 141 11.76 0.84 -22.37
N LEU A 142 10.67 0.32 -21.79
CA LEU A 142 10.14 -0.98 -22.22
C LEU A 142 9.76 -0.91 -23.68
N GLN A 143 10.03 -2.00 -24.38
CA GLN A 143 9.64 -2.20 -25.77
C GLN A 143 8.78 -3.47 -25.86
N PRO A 144 7.80 -3.55 -26.77
CA PRO A 144 6.87 -4.68 -26.86
C PRO A 144 7.56 -6.05 -26.90
N GLU A 145 8.71 -6.15 -27.57
CA GLU A 145 9.47 -7.38 -27.73
C GLU A 145 10.04 -7.88 -26.39
N MET A 146 10.33 -6.99 -25.45
CA MET A 146 10.88 -7.35 -24.14
C MET A 146 9.87 -8.09 -23.27
N VAL A 147 8.58 -7.85 -23.50
CA VAL A 147 7.50 -8.39 -22.68
C VAL A 147 6.65 -9.42 -23.43
N ALA A 148 6.91 -9.62 -24.72
CA ALA A 148 6.19 -10.53 -25.60
C ALA A 148 6.12 -11.98 -25.04
N PRO A 149 5.00 -12.71 -25.23
CA PRO A 149 3.70 -12.24 -25.74
C PRO A 149 3.10 -11.11 -24.89
N THR A 150 2.31 -10.22 -25.49
CA THR A 150 1.85 -9.01 -24.79
C THR A 150 1.05 -9.35 -23.53
N PRO A 151 1.34 -8.70 -22.37
CA PRO A 151 0.54 -8.82 -21.16
C PRO A 151 -0.89 -8.31 -21.37
N GLN A 152 -1.84 -9.00 -20.75
CA GLN A 152 -3.26 -8.66 -20.72
C GLN A 152 -3.63 -7.88 -19.45
N LEU A 153 -2.78 -7.94 -18.42
CA LEU A 153 -2.93 -7.16 -17.20
C LEU A 153 -1.63 -6.44 -16.87
N VAL A 154 -1.70 -5.14 -16.59
CA VAL A 154 -0.56 -4.35 -16.11
C VAL A 154 -0.87 -3.83 -14.71
N VAL A 155 -0.02 -4.17 -13.74
CA VAL A 155 -0.06 -3.59 -12.40
C VAL A 155 1.22 -2.81 -12.15
N GLY A 156 1.20 -1.85 -11.22
CA GLY A 156 2.44 -1.13 -10.89
C GLY A 156 2.39 -0.32 -9.61
N ASP A 157 3.50 -0.35 -8.88
CA ASP A 157 3.80 0.42 -7.67
C ASP A 157 5.11 1.22 -7.89
N LEU A 158 5.06 2.21 -8.78
CA LEU A 158 6.23 2.98 -9.18
C LEU A 158 6.52 4.11 -8.18
N SER A 159 7.79 4.38 -7.91
CA SER A 159 8.22 5.46 -7.01
C SER A 159 9.15 6.43 -7.72
N PHE A 160 9.16 7.69 -7.29
CA PHE A 160 10.03 8.76 -7.83
C PHE A 160 9.80 9.09 -9.31
N ILE A 161 8.65 8.70 -9.85
CA ILE A 161 8.25 8.96 -11.24
C ILE A 161 6.75 9.18 -11.31
N SER A 162 6.32 10.12 -12.16
CA SER A 162 4.91 10.33 -12.49
C SER A 162 4.42 9.24 -13.44
N LEU A 163 3.21 8.73 -13.22
CA LEU A 163 2.57 7.77 -14.12
C LEU A 163 2.38 8.32 -15.52
N THR A 164 2.19 9.64 -15.67
CA THR A 164 2.04 10.28 -17.00
C THR A 164 3.27 10.08 -17.89
N LEU A 165 4.46 9.86 -17.30
CA LEU A 165 5.70 9.60 -18.03
C LEU A 165 5.91 8.13 -18.40
N VAL A 166 5.18 7.20 -17.78
CA VAL A 166 5.34 5.75 -17.99
C VAL A 166 4.18 5.12 -18.75
N LEU A 167 2.98 5.72 -18.66
CA LEU A 167 1.77 5.22 -19.30
C LEU A 167 1.95 4.97 -20.81
N PRO A 168 2.59 5.85 -21.62
CA PRO A 168 2.76 5.59 -23.04
C PRO A 168 3.48 4.26 -23.33
N ALA A 169 4.59 3.99 -22.65
CA ALA A 169 5.36 2.76 -22.82
C ALA A 169 4.59 1.52 -22.32
N LEU A 170 3.87 1.64 -21.20
CA LEU A 170 3.04 0.55 -20.67
C LEU A 170 1.88 0.21 -21.63
N VAL A 171 1.24 1.21 -22.24
CA VAL A 171 0.17 1.01 -23.23
C VAL A 171 0.71 0.36 -24.49
N GLU A 172 1.86 0.80 -24.98
CA GLU A 172 2.51 0.22 -26.16
C GLU A 172 2.86 -1.27 -25.95
N CYS A 173 3.30 -1.62 -24.74
CA CYS A 173 3.70 -2.97 -24.37
C CYS A 173 2.52 -3.91 -24.05
N ALA A 174 1.29 -3.42 -23.90
CA ALA A 174 0.14 -4.23 -23.48
C ALA A 174 -0.72 -4.71 -24.66
N ALA A 175 -1.53 -5.75 -24.43
CA ALA A 175 -2.52 -6.21 -25.41
C ALA A 175 -3.55 -5.11 -25.74
N PRO A 176 -4.22 -5.16 -26.92
CA PRO A 176 -5.21 -4.17 -27.32
C PRO A 176 -6.42 -4.04 -26.38
N ASP A 177 -6.76 -5.11 -25.67
CA ASP A 177 -7.86 -5.23 -24.70
C ASP A 177 -7.37 -5.31 -23.24
N ALA A 178 -6.10 -4.96 -23.01
CA ALA A 178 -5.47 -5.10 -21.71
C ALA A 178 -6.10 -4.23 -20.62
N GLU A 179 -6.06 -4.75 -19.40
CA GLU A 179 -6.49 -4.12 -18.18
C GLU A 179 -5.29 -3.56 -17.41
N PHE A 180 -5.49 -2.44 -16.71
CA PHE A 180 -4.45 -1.74 -15.99
C PHE A 180 -4.94 -1.41 -14.59
N LEU A 181 -4.18 -1.79 -13.56
CA LEU A 181 -4.45 -1.41 -12.18
C LEU A 181 -3.18 -0.78 -11.60
N LEU A 182 -3.05 0.53 -11.80
CA LEU A 182 -1.84 1.28 -11.48
C LEU A 182 -2.04 2.13 -10.23
N MET A 183 -1.02 2.18 -9.38
CA MET A 183 -1.08 2.97 -8.16
C MET A 183 -0.61 4.41 -8.40
N VAL A 184 -1.54 5.36 -8.25
CA VAL A 184 -1.29 6.80 -8.24
C VAL A 184 -0.77 7.20 -6.86
N LYS A 185 0.35 7.92 -6.85
CA LYS A 185 1.00 8.44 -5.65
C LYS A 185 1.07 9.96 -5.73
N PRO A 186 0.14 10.71 -5.10
CA PRO A 186 0.07 12.17 -5.20
C PRO A 186 1.42 12.87 -5.04
N GLN A 187 2.26 12.40 -4.12
CA GLN A 187 3.59 12.96 -3.86
C GLN A 187 4.58 12.89 -5.04
N PHE A 188 4.33 12.05 -6.03
CA PHE A 188 5.13 11.97 -7.27
C PHE A 188 4.45 12.63 -8.46
N GLU A 189 3.21 13.10 -8.30
CA GLU A 189 2.38 13.68 -9.37
C GLU A 189 2.21 15.21 -9.24
N ILE A 190 2.22 15.73 -8.01
CA ILE A 190 1.79 17.09 -7.65
C ILE A 190 2.80 18.20 -8.03
N GLY A 191 4.07 17.85 -8.24
CA GLY A 191 5.19 18.80 -8.43
C GLY A 191 5.98 19.04 -7.13
N LYS A 192 7.25 19.42 -7.23
CA LYS A 192 8.14 19.53 -6.04
C LYS A 192 7.79 20.73 -5.16
N GLU A 193 7.27 21.78 -5.77
CA GLU A 193 6.91 23.06 -5.16
C GLU A 193 5.68 22.98 -4.25
N ARG A 194 4.81 21.99 -4.44
CA ARG A 194 3.61 21.75 -3.62
C ARG A 194 3.77 20.62 -2.60
N LEU A 195 4.95 19.99 -2.53
CA LEU A 195 5.22 18.99 -1.51
C LEU A 195 5.40 19.64 -0.14
N GLY A 196 4.51 19.30 0.79
CA GLY A 196 4.62 19.73 2.18
C GLY A 196 5.85 19.15 2.89
N SER A 197 6.05 19.56 4.14
CA SER A 197 7.12 19.04 4.99
C SER A 197 7.07 17.51 5.08
N GLY A 198 8.22 16.86 4.91
CA GLY A 198 8.36 15.40 4.88
C GLY A 198 7.98 14.74 3.56
N GLY A 199 7.68 15.51 2.51
CA GLY A 199 7.27 14.96 1.20
C GLY A 199 5.87 14.33 1.24
N VAL A 200 4.98 14.88 2.09
CA VAL A 200 3.62 14.38 2.28
C VAL A 200 2.62 15.38 1.70
N VAL A 201 1.69 14.89 0.87
CA VAL A 201 0.57 15.66 0.33
C VAL A 201 -0.57 15.62 1.33
N ARG A 202 -0.95 16.77 1.88
CA ARG A 202 -1.96 16.88 2.95
C ARG A 202 -3.30 17.42 2.46
N ASP A 203 -3.30 18.35 1.51
CA ASP A 203 -4.53 18.94 0.99
C ASP A 203 -5.29 17.92 0.15
N LEU A 204 -6.53 17.59 0.52
CA LEU A 204 -7.34 16.62 -0.20
C LEU A 204 -7.61 17.04 -1.65
N ALA A 205 -7.65 18.34 -1.95
CA ALA A 205 -7.81 18.82 -3.32
C ALA A 205 -6.60 18.43 -4.20
N ASP A 206 -5.39 18.43 -3.64
CA ASP A 206 -4.18 17.99 -4.34
C ASP A 206 -4.22 16.47 -4.63
N HIS A 207 -4.82 15.67 -3.75
CA HIS A 207 -5.06 14.24 -4.03
C HIS A 207 -6.00 14.07 -5.22
N VAL A 208 -7.09 14.83 -5.26
CA VAL A 208 -8.06 14.77 -6.36
C VAL A 208 -7.44 15.21 -7.69
N GLU A 209 -6.74 16.34 -7.69
CA GLU A 209 -6.08 16.88 -8.87
C GLU A 209 -5.06 15.89 -9.46
N THR A 210 -4.26 15.24 -8.60
CA THR A 210 -3.23 14.31 -9.08
C THR A 210 -3.80 13.03 -9.68
N VAL A 211 -4.86 12.48 -9.10
CA VAL A 211 -5.54 11.31 -9.67
C VAL A 211 -6.23 11.68 -10.99
N ALA A 212 -6.91 12.84 -11.05
CA ALA A 212 -7.55 13.33 -12.27
C ALA A 212 -6.53 13.55 -13.40
N LYS A 213 -5.38 14.16 -13.10
CA LYS A 213 -4.28 14.35 -14.05
C LYS A 213 -3.78 13.04 -14.67
N VAL A 214 -3.65 11.97 -13.87
CA VAL A 214 -3.23 10.66 -14.39
C VAL A 214 -4.34 10.04 -15.24
N ALA A 215 -5.59 10.15 -14.81
CA ALA A 215 -6.75 9.67 -15.57
C ALA A 215 -6.89 10.36 -16.93
N ASP A 216 -6.71 11.68 -17.00
CA ASP A 216 -6.76 12.42 -18.27
C ASP A 216 -5.61 12.03 -19.22
N CYS A 217 -4.41 11.80 -18.66
CA CYS A 217 -3.31 11.25 -19.45
C CYS A 217 -3.66 9.86 -19.99
N ALA A 218 -4.26 8.99 -19.19
CA ALA A 218 -4.68 7.66 -19.61
C ALA A 218 -5.77 7.70 -20.71
N ARG A 219 -6.76 8.59 -20.58
CA ARG A 219 -7.78 8.84 -21.62
C ARG A 219 -7.17 9.23 -22.95
N SER A 220 -6.17 10.12 -22.93
CA SER A 220 -5.46 10.55 -24.14
C SER A 220 -4.71 9.41 -24.86
N LEU A 221 -4.47 8.30 -24.15
CA LEU A 221 -3.81 7.10 -24.65
C LEU A 221 -4.79 5.97 -25.00
N GLY A 222 -6.10 6.24 -24.99
CA GLY A 222 -7.13 5.25 -25.33
C GLY A 222 -7.45 4.24 -24.21
N LEU A 223 -7.21 4.62 -22.95
CA LEU A 223 -7.63 3.86 -21.78
C LEU A 223 -8.93 4.45 -21.22
N GLY A 224 -9.99 3.65 -21.20
CA GLY A 224 -11.24 4.01 -20.51
C GLY A 224 -11.08 3.81 -19.01
N ILE A 225 -11.43 4.82 -18.21
CA ILE A 225 -11.34 4.73 -16.74
C ILE A 225 -12.52 3.92 -16.21
N GLN A 226 -12.23 2.88 -15.43
CA GLN A 226 -13.24 1.93 -14.96
C GLN A 226 -13.58 2.18 -13.48
N ALA A 227 -12.58 2.43 -12.64
CA ALA A 227 -12.79 2.68 -11.22
C ALA A 227 -11.58 3.38 -10.57
N VAL A 228 -11.82 4.00 -9.42
CA VAL A 228 -10.78 4.52 -8.51
C VAL A 228 -10.95 3.81 -7.17
N ALA A 229 -9.87 3.29 -6.60
CA ALA A 229 -9.89 2.60 -5.33
C ALA A 229 -8.82 3.16 -4.37
N PRO A 230 -9.11 3.36 -3.08
CA PRO A 230 -8.08 3.75 -2.11
C PRO A 230 -7.12 2.59 -1.82
N SER A 231 -5.83 2.89 -1.65
CA SER A 231 -4.92 1.95 -1.00
C SER A 231 -5.29 1.85 0.49
N PRO A 232 -5.50 0.64 1.05
CA PRO A 232 -5.86 0.47 2.45
C PRO A 232 -4.72 0.86 3.41
N LEU A 233 -3.49 0.94 2.91
CA LEU A 233 -2.30 1.22 3.68
C LEU A 233 -1.64 2.51 3.16
N PRO A 234 -1.32 3.47 4.05
CA PRO A 234 -0.51 4.61 3.65
C PRO A 234 0.92 4.17 3.30
N GLY A 235 1.58 4.95 2.46
CA GLY A 235 3.01 4.83 2.18
C GLY A 235 3.87 5.03 3.44
N PRO A 236 5.17 4.70 3.39
CA PRO A 236 6.05 4.74 4.57
C PRO A 236 6.11 6.09 5.30
N ALA A 237 5.95 7.19 4.56
CA ALA A 237 5.93 8.55 5.09
C ALA A 237 4.52 9.06 5.45
N GLY A 238 3.49 8.22 5.34
CA GLY A 238 2.09 8.59 5.61
C GLY A 238 1.31 9.10 4.40
N ASN A 239 1.90 9.13 3.20
CA ASN A 239 1.17 9.49 1.98
C ASN A 239 0.05 8.49 1.70
N VAL A 240 -1.13 9.01 1.38
CA VAL A 240 -2.26 8.20 0.90
C VAL A 240 -2.11 8.02 -0.60
N GLU A 241 -2.42 6.81 -1.06
CA GLU A 241 -2.18 6.35 -2.43
C GLU A 241 -3.48 5.76 -2.97
N TYR A 242 -3.68 5.81 -4.28
CA TYR A 242 -4.90 5.37 -4.94
C TYR A 242 -4.57 4.42 -6.06
N PHE A 243 -5.48 3.51 -6.40
CA PHE A 243 -5.41 2.70 -7.59
C PHE A 243 -6.38 3.24 -8.63
N LEU A 244 -5.90 3.33 -9.87
CA LEU A 244 -6.70 3.65 -11.03
C LEU A 244 -6.85 2.38 -11.87
N TYR A 245 -8.08 1.88 -11.95
CA TYR A 245 -8.44 0.75 -12.80
C TYR A 245 -8.88 1.27 -14.17
N MET A 246 -8.24 0.78 -15.22
CA MET A 246 -8.44 1.26 -16.59
C MET A 246 -8.43 0.08 -17.56
N LYS A 247 -9.07 0.24 -18.71
CA LYS A 247 -9.08 -0.78 -19.76
C LYS A 247 -8.84 -0.16 -21.13
N ARG A 248 -7.92 -0.76 -21.89
CA ARG A 248 -7.59 -0.29 -23.22
C ARG A 248 -8.71 -0.62 -24.20
N GLY A 249 -9.08 0.36 -25.03
CA GLY A 249 -10.12 0.20 -26.05
C GLY A 249 -11.54 0.01 -25.50
N ALA A 250 -11.75 0.19 -24.19
CA ALA A 250 -13.07 0.21 -23.57
C ALA A 250 -13.59 1.64 -23.46
N GLU A 251 -14.92 1.78 -23.38
CA GLU A 251 -15.55 3.04 -22.99
C GLU A 251 -15.13 3.44 -21.58
N ASP A 252 -15.10 4.74 -21.33
CA ASP A 252 -14.86 5.29 -20.00
C ASP A 252 -16.12 5.13 -19.16
N ALA A 253 -16.06 4.29 -18.13
CA ALA A 253 -17.21 4.00 -17.27
C ALA A 253 -17.47 5.13 -16.27
N LEU A 254 -16.46 5.95 -15.96
CA LEU A 254 -16.61 7.06 -15.04
C LEU A 254 -16.98 8.35 -15.77
N ASP A 255 -16.42 8.62 -16.95
CA ASP A 255 -16.66 9.80 -17.79
C ASP A 255 -16.77 11.11 -16.96
N GLU A 256 -17.96 11.72 -16.89
CA GLU A 256 -18.26 12.92 -16.10
C GLU A 256 -18.26 12.70 -14.57
N ASN A 257 -18.43 11.46 -14.11
CA ASN A 257 -18.43 11.06 -12.70
C ASN A 257 -17.03 10.84 -12.11
N LEU A 258 -15.96 10.96 -12.91
CA LEU A 258 -14.59 10.72 -12.47
C LEU A 258 -14.25 11.49 -11.18
N THR A 259 -14.55 12.78 -11.13
CA THR A 259 -14.22 13.63 -9.98
C THR A 259 -14.89 13.14 -8.69
N GLU A 260 -16.16 12.73 -8.75
CA GLU A 260 -16.87 12.24 -7.57
C GLU A 260 -16.33 10.87 -7.12
N ALA A 261 -16.03 9.98 -8.07
CA ALA A 261 -15.40 8.69 -7.76
C ALA A 261 -14.04 8.85 -7.07
N ILE A 262 -13.24 9.85 -7.47
CA ILE A 262 -11.98 10.17 -6.79
C ILE A 262 -12.26 10.68 -5.37
N TRP A 263 -13.22 11.58 -5.19
CA TRP A 263 -13.61 12.05 -3.85
C TRP A 263 -14.07 10.91 -2.94
N ASP A 264 -14.84 9.97 -3.46
CA ASP A 264 -15.28 8.80 -2.70
C ASP A 264 -14.11 7.91 -2.28
N ALA A 265 -13.11 7.72 -3.15
CA ALA A 265 -11.87 7.03 -2.79
C ALA A 265 -11.08 7.80 -1.72
N VAL A 266 -10.99 9.14 -1.80
CA VAL A 266 -10.34 9.98 -0.79
C VAL A 266 -11.03 9.86 0.58
N ARG A 267 -12.37 9.91 0.60
CA ARG A 267 -13.21 9.83 1.81
C ARG A 267 -13.17 8.45 2.46
N SER A 268 -13.26 7.39 1.65
CA SER A 268 -13.25 6.00 2.13
C SER A 268 -11.84 5.48 2.46
N GLY A 269 -10.81 6.16 1.98
CA GLY A 269 -9.41 5.83 2.25
C GLY A 269 -8.84 6.42 3.55
N PRO A 270 -7.54 6.18 3.82
CA PRO A 270 -6.86 6.70 5.00
C PRO A 270 -6.87 8.24 5.13
N ALA A 271 -7.00 8.97 4.02
CA ALA A 271 -7.00 10.45 4.01
C ALA A 271 -8.26 11.02 4.69
N GLY A 272 -9.45 10.54 4.32
CA GLY A 272 -10.71 10.97 4.92
C GLY A 272 -10.84 10.56 6.40
N SER A 273 -10.27 9.41 6.78
CA SER A 273 -10.24 8.93 8.17
C SER A 273 -9.35 9.81 9.06
N ALA A 274 -8.23 10.33 8.54
CA ALA A 274 -7.35 11.22 9.29
C ALA A 274 -7.94 12.62 9.47
N ASN A 275 -8.66 13.13 8.46
CA ASN A 275 -9.25 14.46 8.52
C ASN A 275 -10.47 14.50 9.47
N SER A 276 -11.33 13.47 9.45
CA SER A 276 -12.44 13.35 10.41
C SER A 276 -11.98 13.23 11.87
N ALA A 277 -10.84 12.59 12.12
CA ALA A 277 -10.21 12.56 13.45
C ALA A 277 -9.67 13.93 13.90
N THR A 278 -9.24 14.77 12.95
CA THR A 278 -8.70 16.11 13.23
C THR A 278 -9.83 17.11 13.45
N GLU A 279 -10.88 17.10 12.60
CA GLU A 279 -12.08 17.93 12.78
C GLU A 279 -12.82 17.60 14.09
N SER A 280 -12.90 16.32 14.47
CA SER A 280 -13.50 15.93 15.75
C SER A 280 -12.67 16.37 16.96
N ALA A 281 -11.33 16.41 16.85
CA ALA A 281 -10.46 16.95 17.89
C ALA A 281 -10.61 18.48 18.03
N GLU A 282 -10.63 19.22 16.92
CA GLU A 282 -10.85 20.68 16.92
C GLU A 282 -12.24 21.05 17.47
N THR A 283 -13.27 20.27 17.12
CA THR A 283 -14.64 20.48 17.64
C THR A 283 -14.73 20.23 19.15
N VAL A 284 -13.93 19.30 19.68
CA VAL A 284 -13.84 19.02 21.13
C VAL A 284 -13.07 20.14 21.84
N GLU A 285 -12.02 20.69 21.23
CA GLU A 285 -11.26 21.81 21.79
C GLU A 285 -12.08 23.11 21.82
N GLU A 286 -12.85 23.42 20.77
CA GLU A 286 -13.78 24.56 20.76
C GLU A 286 -14.93 24.40 21.78
N LYS A 287 -15.45 23.18 21.98
CA LYS A 287 -16.42 22.89 23.04
C LYS A 287 -15.81 23.02 24.43
N SER A 288 -14.53 22.69 24.60
CA SER A 288 -13.82 22.84 25.88
C SER A 288 -13.56 24.31 26.23
N ILE A 289 -13.18 25.12 25.24
CA ILE A 289 -12.93 26.56 25.40
C ILE A 289 -14.25 27.32 25.69
N SER A 290 -15.36 26.91 25.06
CA SER A 290 -16.68 27.52 25.31
C SER A 290 -17.30 27.15 26.66
N VAL A 291 -17.05 25.93 27.17
CA VAL A 291 -17.47 25.53 28.53
C VAL A 291 -16.68 26.29 29.60
N THR A 292 -15.38 26.51 29.40
CA THR A 292 -14.51 27.23 30.37
C THR A 292 -14.87 28.72 30.50
N ARG A 293 -15.41 29.35 29.44
CA ARG A 293 -15.89 30.75 29.50
C ARG A 293 -17.26 30.92 30.18
N LYS A 294 -18.05 29.86 30.35
CA LYS A 294 -19.35 29.93 31.04
C LYS A 294 -19.26 29.70 32.55
N THR A 295 -18.13 29.20 33.08
CA THR A 295 -18.00 28.86 34.51
C THR A 295 -17.40 29.98 35.38
N THR A 296 -16.94 31.10 34.80
CA THR A 296 -16.31 32.21 35.55
C THR A 296 -17.23 33.41 35.81
N GLY A 297 -18.52 33.30 35.49
CA GLY A 297 -19.46 34.43 35.52
C GLY A 297 -20.59 34.31 36.53
N GLN A 298 -20.34 33.91 37.79
CA GLN A 298 -21.31 34.12 38.89
C GLN A 298 -20.69 33.83 40.27
N VAL A 299 -20.06 34.83 40.89
CA VAL A 299 -20.02 34.94 42.36
C VAL A 299 -20.28 36.40 42.70
N GLY A 300 -21.45 36.64 43.31
CA GLY A 300 -21.93 37.96 43.67
C GLY A 300 -21.22 38.56 44.88
N THR A 301 -21.39 39.86 45.06
CA THR A 301 -21.16 40.51 46.35
C THR A 301 -22.20 41.62 46.53
N THR A 302 -23.12 41.39 47.46
CA THR A 302 -24.08 42.36 47.98
C THR A 302 -23.84 42.46 49.48
N VAL A 303 -23.25 43.57 49.98
CA VAL A 303 -23.48 44.05 51.36
C VAL A 303 -23.23 45.58 51.46
N LYS A 304 -24.33 46.31 51.65
CA LYS A 304 -24.63 47.49 52.51
C LYS A 304 -23.60 48.60 52.80
N GLU A 305 -23.98 49.82 52.38
CA GLU A 305 -24.24 51.04 53.18
C GLU A 305 -23.62 51.18 54.60
N GLN A 306 -22.87 52.29 54.80
CA GLN A 306 -23.01 53.16 55.98
C GLN A 306 -22.35 54.55 55.78
N VAL A 307 -23.20 55.59 55.67
CA VAL A 307 -23.17 56.89 56.38
C VAL A 307 -21.79 57.49 56.75
N ARG A 308 -21.33 58.53 56.05
CA ARG A 308 -21.43 59.97 56.42
C ARG A 308 -20.75 60.85 55.38
#